data_AF-A0A952RPP2-F1
#
_entry.id   AF-A0A952RPP2-F1
#
_cell.length_a   1.000
_cell.length_b   1.000
_cell.length_c   1.000
_cell.angle_alpha   90.00
_cell.angle_beta   90.00
_cell.angle_gamma   90.00
#
_symmetry.space_group_name_H-M   'P 1'
#
loop_
_entity.id
_entity.type
_entity.pdbx_description
1 polymer ?
#
loop_
_entity_poly.entity_id
_entity_poly.type
_entity_poly.pdbx_seq_one_letter_code
_entity_poly.pdbx_strand_id
1 'polypeptide(L)'
;MLKRLFIGLFLGALIGAVVAAVLIQVLHIVTFGPVLAYLSAIVTGVVTGLVAGKPIWSADGKIEAGLKAFFGGLLALGGMFALRQWVHADINLSSMNAGHAELGWLPAASLPLIAGVLAAFFELDNTGGDPEADAKKKDGAKDTKASGKKLRVAEEEEAAEDEEEEATPAKKRR
;
A
#
# COMPACT_ATOMS: atom_id res chain seq x y z
N MET A 1 4.21 7.51 18.05
CA MET A 1 2.89 7.04 17.57
C MET A 1 2.03 8.18 17.04
N LEU A 2 1.83 9.27 17.79
CA LEU A 2 1.04 10.42 17.31
C LEU A 2 1.58 11.05 16.01
N LYS A 3 2.91 11.19 15.88
CA LYS A 3 3.57 11.63 14.62
C LYS A 3 3.19 10.74 13.43
N ARG A 4 3.18 9.42 13.60
CA ARG A 4 2.83 8.44 12.54
C ARG A 4 1.36 8.49 12.19
N LEU A 5 0.47 8.65 13.19
CA LEU A 5 -0.95 8.87 12.96
C LEU A 5 -1.20 10.09 12.04
N PHE A 6 -0.59 11.24 12.34
CA PHE A 6 -0.76 12.44 11.53
C PHE A 6 -0.18 12.30 10.12
N ILE A 7 0.99 11.66 9.99
CA ILE A 7 1.60 11.38 8.68
C ILE A 7 0.66 10.49 7.86
N GLY A 8 0.15 9.40 8.45
CA GLY A 8 -0.80 8.51 7.77
C GLY A 8 -2.08 9.22 7.38
N LEU A 9 -2.71 9.95 8.31
CA LEU A 9 -3.93 10.70 8.03
C LEU A 9 -3.74 11.69 6.89
N PHE A 10 -2.65 12.46 6.90
CA PHE A 10 -2.35 13.44 5.86
C PHE A 10 -2.06 12.78 4.52
N LEU A 11 -1.20 11.75 4.49
CA LEU A 11 -0.84 11.04 3.27
C LEU A 11 -2.06 10.35 2.65
N GLY A 12 -2.88 9.69 3.46
CA GLY A 12 -4.12 9.08 3.02
C GLY A 12 -5.11 10.11 2.49
N ALA A 13 -5.33 11.21 3.20
CA ALA A 13 -6.21 12.28 2.74
C ALA A 13 -5.73 12.87 1.40
N LEU A 14 -4.42 13.03 1.22
CA LEU A 14 -3.84 13.50 -0.03
C LEU A 14 -4.05 12.49 -1.17
N ILE A 15 -3.85 11.19 -0.94
CA ILE A 15 -4.13 10.14 -1.92
C ILE A 15 -5.62 10.16 -2.31
N GLY A 16 -6.53 10.17 -1.33
CA GLY A 16 -7.96 10.22 -1.60
C GLY A 16 -8.38 11.51 -2.31
N ALA A 17 -7.73 12.64 -2.01
CA ALA A 17 -7.96 13.91 -2.70
C ALA A 17 -7.49 13.87 -4.15
N VAL A 18 -6.36 13.22 -4.44
CA VAL A 18 -5.89 13.01 -5.82
C VAL A 18 -6.88 12.14 -6.60
N VAL A 19 -7.35 11.03 -6.01
CA VAL A 19 -8.35 10.17 -6.68
C VAL A 19 -9.66 10.93 -6.92
N ALA A 20 -10.12 11.70 -5.93
CA ALA A 20 -11.30 12.55 -6.08
C ALA A 20 -11.10 13.62 -7.17
N ALA A 21 -9.93 14.26 -7.21
CA ALA A 21 -9.60 15.25 -8.22
C ALA A 21 -9.59 14.64 -9.62
N VAL A 22 -9.08 13.41 -9.81
CA VAL A 22 -9.16 12.70 -11.10
C VAL A 22 -10.61 12.46 -11.49
N LEU A 23 -11.46 11.98 -10.57
CA LEU A 23 -12.88 11.74 -10.85
C LEU A 23 -13.61 13.04 -11.26
N ILE A 24 -13.33 14.15 -10.56
CA ILE A 24 -14.02 15.42 -10.79
C ILE A 24 -13.47 16.13 -12.03
N GLN A 25 -12.15 16.28 -12.15
CA GLN A 25 -11.52 17.10 -13.20
C GLN A 25 -11.36 16.37 -14.52
N VAL A 26 -11.13 15.06 -14.50
CA VAL A 26 -10.94 14.27 -15.73
C VAL A 26 -12.27 13.67 -16.18
N LEU A 27 -12.98 13.03 -15.25
CA LEU A 27 -14.20 12.28 -15.59
C LEU A 27 -15.49 13.10 -15.39
N HIS A 28 -15.41 14.32 -14.85
CA HIS A 28 -16.56 15.20 -14.59
C HIS A 28 -17.61 14.59 -13.66
N ILE A 29 -17.17 13.71 -12.75
CA ILE A 29 -18.03 12.99 -11.81
C ILE A 29 -18.02 13.74 -10.49
N VAL A 30 -18.98 14.63 -10.34
CA VAL A 30 -19.11 15.50 -9.15
C VAL A 30 -19.88 14.80 -8.03
N THR A 31 -20.85 13.95 -8.38
CA THR A 31 -21.59 13.10 -7.45
C THR A 31 -21.53 11.65 -7.91
N PHE A 32 -21.47 10.73 -6.97
CA PHE A 32 -21.37 9.31 -7.28
C PHE A 32 -22.71 8.69 -7.63
N GLY A 33 -22.71 7.84 -8.66
CA GLY A 33 -23.73 6.80 -8.79
C GLY A 33 -23.56 5.68 -7.74
N PRO A 34 -24.56 4.80 -7.57
CA PRO A 34 -24.53 3.73 -6.56
C PRO A 34 -23.30 2.82 -6.69
N VAL A 35 -23.00 2.34 -7.89
CA VAL A 35 -21.91 1.38 -8.13
C VAL A 35 -20.54 2.05 -8.11
N LEU A 36 -20.44 3.24 -8.70
CA LEU A 36 -19.16 3.92 -8.89
C LEU A 36 -18.53 4.35 -7.56
N ALA A 37 -19.34 4.69 -6.55
CA ALA A 37 -18.84 4.99 -5.21
C ALA A 37 -18.06 3.82 -4.62
N TYR A 38 -18.60 2.61 -4.74
CA TYR A 38 -17.99 1.40 -4.21
C TYR A 38 -16.72 1.03 -4.98
N LEU A 39 -16.75 1.12 -6.32
CA LEU A 39 -15.58 0.85 -7.15
C LEU A 39 -14.45 1.85 -6.88
N SER A 40 -14.76 3.14 -6.83
CA SER A 40 -13.77 4.17 -6.51
C SER A 40 -13.24 4.05 -5.08
N ALA A 41 -14.07 3.66 -4.12
CA ALA A 41 -13.63 3.36 -2.76
C ALA A 41 -12.66 2.17 -2.74
N ILE A 42 -12.97 1.05 -3.41
CA ILE A 42 -12.07 -0.11 -3.52
C ILE A 42 -10.71 0.33 -4.09
N VAL A 43 -10.72 1.04 -5.23
CA VAL A 43 -9.49 1.52 -5.87
C VAL A 43 -8.71 2.44 -4.93
N THR A 44 -9.39 3.37 -4.25
CA THR A 44 -8.77 4.28 -3.28
C THR A 44 -8.14 3.51 -2.12
N GLY A 45 -8.83 2.51 -1.58
CA GLY A 45 -8.33 1.66 -0.50
C GLY A 45 -7.13 0.81 -0.93
N VAL A 46 -7.16 0.25 -2.13
CA VAL A 46 -6.04 -0.49 -2.74
C VAL A 46 -4.82 0.42 -2.88
N VAL A 47 -4.97 1.59 -3.51
CA VAL A 47 -3.88 2.56 -3.69
C VAL A 47 -3.33 3.01 -2.34
N THR A 48 -4.21 3.28 -1.37
CA THR A 48 -3.80 3.67 -0.01
C THR A 48 -2.99 2.57 0.67
N GLY A 49 -3.41 1.31 0.57
CA GLY A 49 -2.69 0.16 1.14
C GLY A 49 -1.35 -0.14 0.47
N LEU A 50 -1.20 0.19 -0.82
CA LEU A 50 0.07 0.08 -1.55
C LEU A 50 1.08 1.17 -1.16
N VAL A 51 0.59 2.36 -0.78
CA VAL A 51 1.44 3.53 -0.52
C VAL A 51 1.75 3.72 0.97
N ALA A 52 0.81 3.37 1.86
CA ALA A 52 0.98 3.56 3.29
C ALA A 52 1.90 2.49 3.91
N GLY A 53 2.81 2.94 4.78
CA GLY A 53 3.74 2.10 5.52
C GLY A 53 5.05 1.84 4.77
N LYS A 54 5.51 0.58 4.75
CA LYS A 54 6.78 0.23 4.11
C LYS A 54 6.65 0.29 2.60
N PRO A 55 7.68 0.77 1.90
CA PRO A 55 7.63 0.80 0.45
C PRO A 55 7.57 -0.60 -0.17
N ILE A 56 6.79 -0.73 -1.24
CA ILE A 56 6.65 -1.97 -2.04
C ILE A 56 7.99 -2.50 -2.58
N TRP A 57 9.00 -1.64 -2.69
CA TRP A 57 10.32 -1.99 -3.19
C TRP A 57 11.27 -2.54 -2.12
N SER A 58 10.87 -2.55 -0.85
CA SER A 58 11.65 -3.22 0.21
C SER A 58 11.46 -4.73 0.17
N ALA A 59 12.48 -5.49 0.56
CA ALA A 59 12.45 -6.97 0.53
C ALA A 59 11.26 -7.54 1.34
N ASP A 60 10.97 -6.94 2.50
CA ASP A 60 9.87 -7.34 3.38
C ASP A 60 8.53 -6.65 3.03
N GLY A 61 8.55 -5.59 2.23
CA GLY A 61 7.38 -4.73 1.98
C GLY A 61 6.39 -5.25 0.95
N LYS A 62 6.80 -6.19 0.08
CA LYS A 62 5.95 -6.67 -1.03
C LYS A 62 4.70 -7.40 -0.53
N ILE A 63 4.86 -8.31 0.43
CA ILE A 63 3.75 -9.10 0.99
C ILE A 63 2.88 -8.21 1.87
N GLU A 64 3.49 -7.36 2.68
CA GLU A 64 2.79 -6.42 3.58
C GLU A 64 1.92 -5.44 2.78
N ALA A 65 2.46 -4.84 1.72
CA ALA A 65 1.72 -3.92 0.86
C ALA A 65 0.61 -4.62 0.08
N GLY A 66 0.84 -5.85 -0.41
CA GLY A 66 -0.20 -6.65 -1.06
C GLY A 66 -1.37 -6.95 -0.13
N LEU A 67 -1.09 -7.33 1.11
CA LEU A 67 -2.10 -7.61 2.13
C LEU A 67 -2.87 -6.33 2.51
N LYS A 68 -2.15 -5.22 2.72
CA LYS A 68 -2.74 -3.90 2.99
C LYS A 68 -3.59 -3.39 1.83
N ALA A 69 -3.18 -3.64 0.60
CA ALA A 69 -3.96 -3.26 -0.58
C ALA A 69 -5.27 -4.05 -0.67
N PHE A 70 -5.21 -5.37 -0.46
CA PHE A 70 -6.40 -6.23 -0.47
C PHE A 70 -7.39 -5.84 0.63
N PHE A 71 -6.94 -5.78 1.88
CA PHE A 71 -7.79 -5.38 3.00
C PHE A 71 -8.17 -3.90 2.93
N GLY A 72 -7.30 -3.03 2.43
CA GLY A 72 -7.59 -1.62 2.19
C GLY A 72 -8.76 -1.46 1.22
N GLY A 73 -8.80 -2.23 0.13
CA GLY A 73 -9.94 -2.26 -0.79
C GLY A 73 -11.23 -2.73 -0.12
N LEU A 74 -11.17 -3.82 0.65
CA LEU A 74 -12.33 -4.36 1.36
C LEU A 74 -12.86 -3.41 2.44
N LEU A 75 -11.96 -2.82 3.23
CA LEU A 75 -12.30 -1.85 4.27
C LEU A 75 -12.81 -0.54 3.69
N ALA A 76 -12.27 -0.09 2.55
CA ALA A 76 -12.79 1.08 1.86
C ALA A 76 -14.19 0.84 1.30
N LEU A 77 -14.45 -0.35 0.75
CA LEU A 77 -15.79 -0.76 0.33
C LEU A 77 -16.77 -0.72 1.50
N GLY A 78 -16.43 -1.34 2.62
CA GLY A 78 -17.23 -1.33 3.84
C GLY A 78 -17.39 0.07 4.44
N GLY A 79 -16.34 0.88 4.40
CA GLY A 79 -16.35 2.27 4.85
C GLY A 79 -17.28 3.15 4.00
N MET A 80 -17.26 3.00 2.68
CA MET A 80 -18.18 3.70 1.79
C MET A 80 -19.64 3.27 2.04
N PHE A 81 -19.87 1.97 2.24
CA PHE A 81 -21.20 1.47 2.63
C PHE A 81 -21.65 2.10 3.94
N ALA A 82 -20.77 2.14 4.94
CA ALA A 82 -21.05 2.71 6.24
C ALA A 82 -21.40 4.21 6.17
N LEU A 83 -20.63 4.98 5.40
CA LEU A 83 -20.89 6.40 5.19
C LEU A 83 -22.26 6.63 4.56
N ARG A 84 -22.63 5.85 3.55
CA ARG A 84 -23.92 6.00 2.87
C ARG A 84 -25.11 5.52 3.69
N GLN A 85 -24.91 4.53 4.55
CA GLN A 85 -25.99 3.94 5.34
C GLN A 85 -26.27 4.71 6.62
N TRP A 86 -25.25 5.33 7.22
CA TRP A 86 -25.36 5.91 8.57
C TRP A 86 -24.98 7.39 8.66
N VAL A 87 -24.34 7.97 7.64
CA VAL A 87 -23.88 9.36 7.68
C VAL A 87 -24.65 10.22 6.67
N HIS A 88 -25.72 10.85 7.15
CA HIS A 88 -26.60 11.74 6.37
C HIS A 88 -26.21 13.22 6.47
N ALA A 89 -24.91 13.51 6.56
CA ALA A 89 -24.42 14.88 6.67
C ALA A 89 -24.32 15.52 5.28
N ASP A 90 -25.13 16.54 5.01
CA ASP A 90 -25.06 17.34 3.79
C ASP A 90 -23.85 18.28 3.80
N ILE A 91 -23.08 18.26 2.71
CA ILE A 91 -21.91 19.11 2.54
C ILE A 91 -22.04 19.86 1.22
N ASN A 92 -21.85 21.17 1.28
CA ASN A 92 -21.81 22.02 0.10
C ASN A 92 -20.37 22.42 -0.23
N LEU A 93 -19.83 21.83 -1.30
CA LEU A 93 -18.50 22.12 -1.86
C LEU A 93 -18.61 22.80 -3.23
N SER A 94 -19.74 23.43 -3.54
CA SER A 94 -19.99 24.06 -4.82
C SER A 94 -19.01 25.22 -5.10
N SER A 95 -18.50 25.89 -4.06
CA SER A 95 -17.47 26.92 -4.17
C SER A 95 -16.14 26.42 -4.76
N MET A 96 -15.90 25.10 -4.69
CA MET A 96 -14.72 24.43 -5.24
C MET A 96 -15.06 23.59 -6.48
N ASN A 97 -16.26 23.76 -7.04
CA ASN A 97 -16.77 22.97 -8.16
C ASN A 97 -16.84 21.46 -7.86
N ALA A 98 -17.00 21.10 -6.58
CA ALA A 98 -17.04 19.71 -6.09
C ALA A 98 -18.44 19.26 -5.64
N GLY A 99 -19.47 20.04 -5.96
CA GLY A 99 -20.87 19.67 -5.80
C GLY A 99 -21.46 19.88 -4.41
N HIS A 100 -22.71 19.44 -4.27
CA HIS A 100 -23.48 19.48 -3.03
C HIS A 100 -24.31 18.20 -2.93
N ALA A 101 -24.05 17.41 -1.91
CA ALA A 101 -24.79 16.22 -1.53
C ALA A 101 -24.37 15.76 -0.13
N GLU A 102 -25.02 14.71 0.37
CA GLU A 102 -24.56 13.94 1.50
C GLU A 102 -23.11 13.44 1.34
N LEU A 103 -22.35 13.39 2.43
CA LEU A 103 -20.91 13.07 2.47
C LEU A 103 -20.54 11.79 1.71
N GLY A 104 -21.35 10.72 1.80
CA GLY A 104 -21.11 9.45 1.10
C GLY A 104 -21.34 9.49 -0.42
N TRP A 105 -21.90 10.59 -0.94
CA TRP A 105 -22.18 10.79 -2.36
C TRP A 105 -21.18 11.70 -3.05
N LEU A 106 -20.38 12.44 -2.27
CA LEU A 106 -19.36 13.35 -2.78
C LEU A 106 -17.98 12.67 -2.81
N PRO A 107 -17.35 12.50 -3.98
CA PRO A 107 -15.99 11.98 -4.09
C PRO A 107 -14.99 12.82 -3.29
N ALA A 108 -15.13 14.16 -3.37
CA ALA A 108 -14.25 15.13 -2.71
C ALA A 108 -14.30 15.08 -1.17
N ALA A 109 -15.36 14.53 -0.58
CA ALA A 109 -15.48 14.39 0.87
C ALA A 109 -15.16 12.96 1.32
N SER A 110 -15.81 11.97 0.70
CA SER A 110 -15.73 10.57 1.14
C SER A 110 -14.38 9.91 0.88
N LEU A 111 -13.77 10.10 -0.30
CA LEU A 111 -12.53 9.39 -0.63
C LEU A 111 -11.32 9.86 0.21
N PRO A 112 -11.08 11.18 0.41
CA PRO A 112 -10.03 11.65 1.33
C PRO A 112 -10.23 11.14 2.76
N LEU A 113 -11.49 11.11 3.22
CA LEU A 113 -11.81 10.65 4.58
C LEU A 113 -11.51 9.16 4.75
N ILE A 114 -11.98 8.31 3.82
CA ILE A 114 -11.71 6.87 3.86
C ILE A 114 -10.21 6.60 3.75
N ALA A 115 -9.53 7.20 2.78
CA ALA A 115 -8.10 7.02 2.57
C ALA A 115 -7.28 7.51 3.76
N GLY A 116 -7.63 8.66 4.33
CA GLY A 116 -6.99 9.21 5.53
C GLY A 116 -7.08 8.25 6.72
N VAL A 117 -8.26 7.71 7.00
CA VAL A 117 -8.45 6.75 8.09
C VAL A 117 -7.65 5.48 7.84
N LEU A 118 -7.68 4.92 6.63
CA LEU A 118 -6.94 3.70 6.29
C LEU A 118 -5.42 3.89 6.41
N ALA A 119 -4.88 4.97 5.84
CA ALA A 119 -3.46 5.27 5.93
C ALA A 119 -3.01 5.54 7.37
N ALA A 120 -3.84 6.20 8.16
CA ALA A 120 -3.60 6.38 9.60
C ALA A 120 -3.47 5.04 10.33
N PHE A 121 -4.35 4.06 10.03
CA PHE A 121 -4.24 2.70 10.58
C PHE A 121 -2.99 1.97 10.09
N PHE A 122 -2.70 2.00 8.79
CA PHE A 122 -1.55 1.29 8.23
C PHE A 122 -0.20 1.86 8.67
N GLU A 123 -0.10 3.17 8.87
CA GLU A 123 1.10 3.82 9.43
C GLU A 123 1.26 3.57 10.93
N LEU A 124 0.16 3.44 11.67
CA LEU A 124 0.20 3.08 13.09
C LEU A 124 0.62 1.62 13.32
N ASP A 125 0.12 0.71 12.48
CA ASP A 125 0.46 -0.72 12.54
C ASP A 125 1.91 -1.00 12.09
N ASN A 126 2.49 -0.10 11.30
CA ASN A 126 3.85 -0.25 10.86
C ASN A 126 4.83 0.08 12.00
N THR A 127 5.31 -0.96 12.71
CA THR A 127 6.24 -0.83 13.85
C THR A 127 7.72 -0.83 13.45
N GLY A 128 8.04 -1.08 12.17
CA GLY A 128 9.38 -1.50 11.74
C GLY A 128 10.32 -0.45 11.11
N GLY A 129 9.97 0.83 11.03
CA GLY A 129 10.86 1.82 10.39
C GLY A 129 10.68 3.21 10.95
N ASP A 130 11.59 3.66 11.81
CA ASP A 130 11.81 5.10 11.92
C ASP A 130 12.65 5.52 10.70
N PRO A 131 12.16 6.43 9.84
CA PRO A 131 12.96 6.93 8.72
C PRO A 131 14.27 7.59 9.17
N GLU A 132 14.34 8.07 10.43
CA GLU A 132 15.56 8.58 11.05
C GLU A 132 16.57 7.47 11.43
N ALA A 133 16.11 6.24 11.68
CA ALA A 133 16.99 5.11 11.98
C ALA A 133 17.61 4.51 10.70
N ASP A 134 16.87 4.49 9.60
CA ASP A 134 17.38 4.02 8.31
C ASP A 134 18.28 5.04 7.60
N ALA A 135 18.06 6.35 7.81
CA ALA A 135 19.00 7.39 7.37
C ALA A 135 20.35 7.29 8.11
N LYS A 136 20.33 7.07 9.43
CA LYS A 136 21.56 6.90 10.22
C LYS A 136 22.34 5.62 9.88
N LYS A 137 21.69 4.56 9.40
CA LYS A 137 22.38 3.34 8.93
C LYS A 137 23.09 3.54 7.60
N LYS A 138 22.67 4.48 6.75
CA LYS A 138 23.34 4.79 5.48
C LYS A 138 24.56 5.69 5.64
N ASP A 139 24.58 6.57 6.63
CA ASP A 139 25.72 7.48 6.86
C ASP A 139 26.83 6.87 7.73
N GLY A 140 26.53 5.84 8.54
CA GLY A 140 27.51 5.18 9.42
C GLY A 140 28.38 4.09 8.77
N ALA A 141 28.13 3.73 7.50
CA ALA A 141 28.76 2.57 6.86
C ALA A 141 29.92 2.90 5.90
N LYS A 142 30.45 4.15 5.94
CA LYS A 142 31.47 4.59 4.97
C LYS A 142 32.91 4.68 5.48
N ASP A 143 33.18 4.46 6.75
CA ASP A 143 34.55 4.46 7.29
C ASP A 143 34.84 3.22 8.15
N THR A 144 35.18 2.11 7.50
CA THR A 144 36.11 1.08 8.01
C THR A 144 36.29 -0.01 6.95
N LYS A 145 36.99 0.33 5.87
CA LYS A 145 37.52 -0.66 4.93
C LYS A 145 39.02 -0.43 4.74
N ALA A 146 39.80 -0.89 5.70
CA ALA A 146 41.23 -1.16 5.53
C ALA A 146 41.62 -2.37 6.40
N SER A 147 42.37 -3.31 5.80
CA SER A 147 42.79 -4.62 6.32
C SER A 147 41.69 -5.70 6.26
N GLY A 148 41.70 -6.72 5.40
CA GLY A 148 42.79 -7.34 4.66
C GLY A 148 43.01 -8.77 5.14
N LYS A 149 42.19 -9.75 4.71
CA LYS A 149 42.66 -11.14 4.53
C LYS A 149 41.69 -11.99 3.71
N LYS A 150 42.29 -12.67 2.73
CA LYS A 150 41.75 -13.65 1.79
C LYS A 150 40.93 -14.76 2.47
N LEU A 151 39.87 -15.20 1.80
CA LEU A 151 39.61 -16.63 1.54
C LEU A 151 38.58 -16.76 0.41
N ARG A 152 39.09 -17.04 -0.80
CA ARG A 152 38.34 -17.60 -1.93
C ARG A 152 38.43 -19.12 -1.79
N VAL A 153 37.30 -19.81 -1.91
CA VAL A 153 37.16 -21.23 -2.27
C VAL A 153 35.80 -21.32 -2.96
N ALA A 154 35.59 -21.92 -4.12
CA ALA A 154 36.36 -22.18 -5.33
C ALA A 154 35.27 -22.28 -6.42
N GLU A 155 35.61 -21.84 -7.62
CA GLU A 155 34.82 -21.92 -8.84
C GLU A 155 35.37 -23.10 -9.64
N GLU A 156 34.50 -23.98 -10.15
CA GLU A 156 34.67 -24.84 -11.34
C GLU A 156 33.32 -25.57 -11.53
N GLU A 157 32.47 -25.06 -12.44
CA GLU A 157 32.36 -25.43 -13.87
C GLU A 157 31.36 -26.59 -14.04
N GLU A 158 30.13 -26.32 -14.47
CA GLU A 158 29.65 -26.11 -15.84
C GLU A 158 29.13 -27.41 -16.50
N ALA A 159 27.92 -27.26 -17.05
CA ALA A 159 27.40 -27.84 -18.28
C ALA A 159 26.74 -29.23 -18.31
N ALA A 160 25.65 -29.22 -19.10
CA ALA A 160 24.97 -30.29 -19.84
C ALA A 160 24.12 -31.26 -19.01
N GLU A 161 22.79 -31.13 -19.07
CA GLU A 161 21.87 -31.64 -20.11
C GLU A 161 21.62 -33.15 -19.96
N ASP A 162 20.32 -33.45 -19.87
CA ASP A 162 19.62 -34.66 -20.28
C ASP A 162 20.10 -36.02 -19.73
N GLU A 163 19.26 -36.65 -18.92
CA GLU A 163 18.44 -37.77 -19.42
C GLU A 163 17.56 -38.36 -18.31
N GLU A 164 16.48 -38.93 -18.79
CA GLU A 164 15.32 -39.50 -18.13
C GLU A 164 15.62 -40.75 -17.27
N GLU A 165 14.58 -41.09 -16.49
CA GLU A 165 14.17 -42.44 -16.10
C GLU A 165 14.84 -43.16 -14.90
N GLU A 166 13.98 -43.28 -13.87
CA GLU A 166 13.69 -44.48 -13.08
C GLU A 166 14.66 -45.67 -13.14
N ALA A 167 15.21 -46.06 -11.99
CA ALA A 167 14.86 -47.35 -11.37
C ALA A 167 15.45 -47.48 -9.97
N THR A 168 14.58 -47.83 -9.03
CA THR A 168 14.90 -48.18 -7.65
C THR A 168 15.63 -49.54 -7.54
N PRO A 169 16.26 -49.82 -6.40
CA PRO A 169 17.42 -50.70 -6.30
C PRO A 169 17.05 -52.17 -6.01
N ALA A 170 17.88 -53.12 -6.44
CA ALA A 170 17.81 -54.48 -5.91
C ALA A 170 19.14 -55.25 -5.90
N LYS A 171 19.54 -55.59 -4.67
CA LYS A 171 20.21 -56.82 -4.19
C LYS A 171 21.74 -57.03 -4.32
N LYS A 172 22.37 -56.86 -3.15
CA LYS A 172 23.15 -57.86 -2.36
C LYS A 172 24.09 -58.85 -3.08
N ARG A 173 25.35 -58.78 -2.61
CA ARG A 173 26.29 -59.87 -2.23
C ARG A 173 26.56 -60.96 -3.30
N ARG A 174 27.81 -61.01 -3.76
CA ARG A 174 28.84 -61.88 -3.15
C ARG A 174 30.24 -61.42 -3.54
#